data_AF-A0A4V1ZVC5-F1
#
_entry.id   AF-A0A4V1ZVC5-F1
#
_cell.length_a   1.000
_cell.length_b   1.000
_cell.length_c   1.000
_cell.angle_alpha   90.00
_cell.angle_beta   90.00
_cell.angle_gamma   90.00
#
_symmetry.space_group_name_H-M   'P 1'
#
loop_
_entity.id
_entity.type
_entity.pdbx_description
1 polymer ?
#
loop_
_entity_poly.entity_id
_entity_poly.type
_entity_poly.pdbx_seq_one_letter_code
_entity_poly.pdbx_strand_id
1 'polypeptide(L)'
;MAKKSKITLSEEELINALQRQDKIAAEALYDMYSASLFGVIIRIVQNNEIAEDLLQESFVKIWNSFPSYSADKGRLFTWMVNIARNLSIDKIRSKDYKNQTKNHELEINVTS
;
A
#
# COMPACT_ATOMS: atom_id res chain seq x y z
N MET A 1 -17.80 22.66 -6.25
CA MET A 1 -17.17 21.84 -5.20
C MET A 1 -15.83 22.47 -4.87
N ALA A 2 -15.58 22.85 -3.61
CA ALA A 2 -14.31 23.49 -3.22
C ALA A 2 -13.14 22.51 -3.39
N LYS A 3 -12.09 22.92 -4.09
CA LYS A 3 -10.86 22.16 -4.25
C LYS A 3 -10.20 22.10 -2.87
N LYS A 4 -10.22 20.94 -2.21
CA LYS A 4 -9.54 20.75 -0.92
C LYS A 4 -8.05 21.07 -1.14
N SER A 5 -7.49 21.99 -0.37
CA SER A 5 -6.08 22.36 -0.48
C SER A 5 -5.22 21.16 -0.07
N LYS A 6 -4.25 20.79 -0.90
CA LYS A 6 -3.30 19.72 -0.55
C LYS A 6 -2.56 20.08 0.73
N ILE A 7 -2.54 19.17 1.69
CA ILE A 7 -1.76 19.32 2.91
C ILE A 7 -0.32 18.90 2.60
N THR A 8 0.64 19.74 2.93
CA THR A 8 2.07 19.42 2.79
C THR A 8 2.75 19.83 4.08
N LEU A 9 3.44 18.87 4.68
CA LEU A 9 4.25 19.05 5.88
C LEU A 9 5.71 18.77 5.54
N SER A 10 6.65 19.26 6.34
CA SER A 10 8.00 18.71 6.32
C SER A 10 7.98 17.23 6.74
N GLU A 11 8.98 16.46 6.33
CA GLU A 11 9.05 15.03 6.68
C GLU A 11 9.10 14.83 8.21
N GLU A 12 9.80 15.71 8.94
CA GLU A 12 9.86 15.68 10.40
C GLU A 12 8.50 15.96 11.06
N GLU A 13 7.78 17.00 10.61
CA GLU A 13 6.43 17.32 11.11
C GLU A 13 5.46 16.18 10.83
N LEU A 14 5.53 15.59 9.63
CA LEU A 14 4.69 14.45 9.26
C LEU A 14 4.97 13.25 10.15
N ILE A 15 6.24 12.90 10.38
CA ILE A 15 6.63 11.81 11.27
C ILE A 15 6.09 12.05 12.68
N ASN A 16 6.30 13.25 13.23
CA ASN A 16 5.84 13.60 14.57
C ASN A 16 4.31 13.57 14.69
N ALA A 17 3.57 13.95 13.64
CA ALA A 17 2.12 13.90 13.61
C ALA A 17 1.59 12.44 13.47
N LEU A 18 2.25 11.61 12.66
CA LEU A 18 1.92 10.19 12.50
C LEU A 18 2.22 9.37 13.77
N GLN A 19 3.31 9.66 14.48
CA GLN A 19 3.60 9.04 15.79
C GLN A 19 2.51 9.33 16.83
N ARG A 20 1.93 10.53 16.77
CA ARG A 20 0.80 10.93 17.63
C ARG A 20 -0.56 10.48 17.13
N GLN A 21 -0.61 9.79 15.99
CA GLN A 21 -1.85 9.40 15.30
C GLN A 21 -2.81 10.58 15.09
N ASP A 22 -2.28 11.75 14.76
CA ASP A 22 -3.09 12.91 14.44
C ASP A 22 -3.80 12.72 13.10
N LYS A 23 -5.11 12.98 13.05
CA LYS A 23 -5.94 12.82 11.85
C LYS A 23 -5.42 13.63 10.67
N ILE A 24 -4.81 14.80 10.91
CA ILE A 24 -4.24 15.63 9.83
C ILE A 24 -3.07 14.93 9.13
N ALA A 25 -2.36 14.05 9.85
CA ALA A 25 -1.21 13.35 9.34
C ALA A 25 -1.60 12.30 8.29
N ALA A 26 -2.75 11.64 8.46
CA ALA A 26 -3.25 10.68 7.47
C ALA A 26 -3.53 11.36 6.12
N GLU A 27 -4.13 12.56 6.14
CA GLU A 27 -4.41 13.34 4.94
C GLU A 27 -3.12 13.86 4.29
N ALA A 28 -2.21 14.44 5.07
CA ALA A 28 -0.90 14.88 4.57
C ALA A 28 -0.09 13.73 3.96
N LEU A 29 -0.07 12.57 4.62
CA LEU A 29 0.60 11.36 4.13
C LEU A 29 0.04 10.93 2.77
N TYR A 30 -1.29 10.94 2.62
CA TYR A 30 -1.93 10.60 1.35
C TYR A 30 -1.60 11.62 0.25
N ASP A 31 -1.74 12.92 0.53
CA ASP A 31 -1.48 13.99 -0.44
C ASP A 31 -0.04 14.00 -0.96
N MET A 32 0.92 13.66 -0.08
CA MET A 32 2.35 13.67 -0.39
C MET A 32 2.82 12.39 -1.10
N TYR A 33 2.29 11.22 -0.75
CA TYR A 33 2.89 9.94 -1.17
C TYR A 33 2.00 9.03 -2.02
N SER A 34 0.69 9.31 -2.15
CA SER A 34 -0.25 8.44 -2.89
C SER A 34 0.19 8.15 -4.32
N ALA A 35 0.57 9.18 -5.09
CA ALA A 35 1.00 9.00 -6.48
C ALA A 35 2.25 8.13 -6.61
N SER A 36 3.23 8.33 -5.72
CA SER A 36 4.49 7.57 -5.73
C SER A 36 4.27 6.12 -5.33
N LEU A 37 3.47 5.85 -4.30
CA LEU A 37 3.14 4.49 -3.88
C LEU A 37 2.28 3.79 -4.93
N PHE A 38 1.30 4.47 -5.51
CA PHE A 38 0.50 3.94 -6.62
C PHE A 38 1.38 3.53 -7.79
N GLY A 39 2.34 4.37 -8.18
CA GLY A 39 3.31 4.06 -9.24
C GLY A 39 4.13 2.79 -8.97
N VAL A 40 4.45 2.49 -7.72
CA VAL A 40 5.11 1.22 -7.35
C VAL A 40 4.14 0.05 -7.47
N ILE A 41 2.94 0.19 -6.90
CA ILE A 41 1.92 -0.86 -6.85
C ILE A 41 1.50 -1.27 -8.26
N ILE A 42 1.15 -0.30 -9.12
CA ILE A 42 0.65 -0.56 -10.48
C ILE A 42 1.69 -1.28 -11.36
N ARG A 43 2.99 -1.03 -11.15
CA ARG A 43 4.07 -1.75 -11.85
C ARG A 43 4.16 -3.22 -11.45
N ILE A 44 3.71 -3.56 -10.24
CA ILE A 44 3.71 -4.94 -9.74
C ILE A 44 2.45 -5.66 -10.19
N VAL A 45 1.28 -5.05 -9.97
CA VAL A 45 -0.01 -5.74 -10.19
C VAL A 45 -0.59 -5.58 -11.60
N GLN A 46 -0.14 -4.56 -12.34
CA GLN A 46 -0.53 -4.29 -13.74
C GLN A 46 -2.05 -4.26 -13.95
N ASN A 47 -2.79 -3.78 -12.95
CA ASN A 47 -4.24 -3.64 -12.96
C ASN A 47 -4.61 -2.43 -12.07
N ASN A 48 -5.31 -1.44 -12.64
CA ASN A 48 -5.63 -0.20 -11.92
C ASN A 48 -6.55 -0.41 -10.72
N GLU A 49 -7.63 -1.17 -10.87
CA GLU A 49 -8.59 -1.42 -9.80
C GLU A 49 -7.91 -2.10 -8.59
N ILE A 50 -7.13 -3.15 -8.85
CA ILE A 50 -6.35 -3.82 -7.81
C ILE A 50 -5.30 -2.88 -7.20
N ALA A 51 -4.69 -2.00 -8.00
CA ALA A 51 -3.70 -1.06 -7.49
C ALA A 51 -4.33 0.02 -6.59
N GLU A 52 -5.53 0.48 -6.90
CA GLU A 52 -6.28 1.43 -6.06
C GLU A 52 -6.66 0.80 -4.71
N ASP A 53 -7.15 -0.44 -4.72
CA ASP A 53 -7.47 -1.19 -3.49
C ASP A 53 -6.22 -1.38 -2.62
N LEU A 54 -5.12 -1.85 -3.23
CA LEU A 54 -3.86 -2.06 -2.51
C LEU A 54 -3.24 -0.76 -2.02
N LEU A 55 -3.45 0.35 -2.71
CA LEU A 55 -3.00 1.66 -2.24
C LEU A 55 -3.72 2.02 -0.94
N GLN A 56 -5.04 1.86 -0.89
CA GLN A 56 -5.82 2.11 0.33
C GLN A 56 -5.37 1.19 1.47
N GLU A 57 -5.23 -0.11 1.20
CA GLU A 57 -4.74 -1.09 2.19
C GLU A 57 -3.33 -0.74 2.69
N SER A 58 -2.46 -0.27 1.80
CA SER A 58 -1.10 0.17 2.15
C SER A 58 -1.14 1.35 3.13
N PHE A 59 -1.96 2.37 2.90
CA PHE A 59 -2.08 3.50 3.82
C PHE A 59 -2.62 3.09 5.19
N VAL A 60 -3.62 2.20 5.24
CA VAL A 60 -4.13 1.64 6.50
C VAL A 60 -3.03 0.89 7.24
N LYS A 61 -2.25 0.06 6.53
CA LYS A 61 -1.16 -0.70 7.13
C LYS A 61 -0.02 0.18 7.60
N ILE A 62 0.34 1.21 6.82
CA ILE A 62 1.33 2.23 7.19
C ILE A 62 0.90 2.93 8.47
N TRP A 63 -0.34 3.43 8.53
CA TRP A 63 -0.90 4.11 9.71
C TRP A 63 -0.82 3.23 10.97
N ASN A 64 -1.33 1.99 10.88
CA ASN A 64 -1.36 1.06 12.00
C ASN A 64 0.04 0.63 12.45
N SER A 65 0.99 0.56 11.52
CA SER A 65 2.37 0.12 11.80
C SER A 65 3.30 1.28 12.13
N PHE A 66 2.86 2.53 11.98
CA PHE A 66 3.72 3.71 12.14
C PHE A 66 4.39 3.83 13.50
N PRO A 67 3.78 3.44 14.64
CA PRO A 67 4.47 3.45 15.94
C PRO A 67 5.76 2.61 15.97
N SER A 68 5.94 1.67 15.04
CA SER A 68 7.16 0.86 14.90
C SER A 68 8.20 1.46 13.96
N TYR A 69 7.85 2.51 13.20
CA TYR A 69 8.78 3.20 12.32
C TYR A 69 9.83 3.95 13.15
N SER A 70 11.08 3.88 12.68
CA SER A 70 12.21 4.53 13.31
C SER A 70 13.18 5.01 12.23
N ALA A 71 13.49 6.31 12.25
CA ALA A 71 14.26 6.96 11.18
C ALA A 71 15.74 6.50 11.13
N ASP A 72 16.26 5.97 12.23
CA ASP A 72 17.58 5.32 12.31
C ASP A 72 17.66 4.02 11.49
N LYS A 73 16.54 3.32 11.31
CA LYS A 73 16.45 2.07 10.53
C LYS A 73 16.25 2.31 9.03
N GLY A 74 15.99 3.54 8.62
CA GLY A 74 15.88 3.92 7.21
C GLY A 74 14.88 5.03 6.95
N ARG A 75 14.92 5.56 5.72
CA ARG A 75 14.04 6.66 5.26
C ARG A 75 12.58 6.24 5.25
N LEU A 76 11.70 7.15 5.64
CA LEU A 76 10.25 6.97 5.67
C LEU A 76 9.70 6.44 4.35
N PHE A 77 10.06 7.07 3.23
CA PHE A 77 9.58 6.65 1.91
C PHE A 77 9.97 5.22 1.57
N THR A 78 11.22 4.82 1.86
CA THR A 78 11.68 3.44 1.62
C THR A 78 10.88 2.44 2.44
N TRP A 79 10.62 2.75 3.71
CA TRP A 79 9.83 1.89 4.59
C TRP A 79 8.39 1.72 4.09
N MET A 80 7.72 2.80 3.66
CA MET A 80 6.38 2.74 3.06
C MET A 80 6.35 1.94 1.75
N VAL A 81 7.34 2.13 0.87
CA VAL A 81 7.46 1.38 -0.38
C VAL A 81 7.59 -0.12 -0.11
N ASN A 82 8.32 -0.52 0.93
CA ASN A 82 8.44 -1.93 1.30
C ASN A 82 7.10 -2.53 1.73
N ILE A 83 6.30 -1.79 2.52
CA ILE A 83 4.95 -2.23 2.90
C ILE A 83 4.07 -2.42 1.66
N ALA A 84 4.01 -1.41 0.79
CA ALA A 84 3.18 -1.45 -0.42
C ALA A 84 3.62 -2.56 -1.39
N ARG A 85 4.93 -2.73 -1.56
CA ARG A 85 5.52 -3.80 -2.39
C ARG A 85 5.14 -5.18 -1.86
N ASN A 86 5.28 -5.42 -0.56
CA ASN A 86 4.97 -6.71 0.04
C ASN A 86 3.49 -7.06 -0.15
N LEU A 87 2.58 -6.13 0.13
CA LEU A 87 1.15 -6.31 -0.12
C LEU A 87 0.85 -6.65 -1.59
N SER A 88 1.51 -5.95 -2.51
CA SER A 88 1.34 -6.19 -3.95
C SER A 88 1.81 -7.58 -4.38
N ILE A 89 2.96 -8.02 -3.89
CA ILE A 89 3.52 -9.35 -4.17
C ILE A 89 2.61 -10.44 -3.60
N ASP A 90 2.14 -10.27 -2.36
CA ASP A 90 1.24 -11.23 -1.71
C ASP A 90 -0.09 -11.36 -2.47
N LYS A 91 -0.62 -10.25 -2.99
CA LYS A 91 -1.82 -10.25 -3.83
C LYS A 91 -1.63 -11.06 -5.11
N ILE A 92 -0.50 -10.87 -5.81
CA ILE A 92 -0.20 -11.61 -7.04
C ILE A 92 -0.05 -13.10 -6.76
N ARG A 93 0.72 -13.45 -5.72
CA ARG A 93 0.87 -14.84 -5.28
C ARG A 93 -0.48 -15.48 -4.97
N SER A 94 -1.35 -14.83 -4.21
CA SER A 94 -2.68 -15.35 -3.88
C SER A 94 -3.55 -15.58 -5.12
N LYS A 95 -3.46 -14.70 -6.13
CA LYS A 95 -4.16 -14.88 -7.41
C LYS A 95 -3.62 -16.08 -8.19
N ASP A 96 -2.31 -16.22 -8.25
CA ASP A 96 -1.66 -17.35 -8.94
C ASP A 96 -1.99 -18.68 -8.27
N TYR A 97 -1.95 -18.74 -6.93
CA TYR A 97 -2.37 -19.91 -6.17
C TYR A 97 -3.83 -20.29 -6.49
N LYS A 98 -4.76 -19.33 -6.49
CA LYS A 98 -6.17 -19.60 -6.85
C LYS A 98 -6.33 -20.12 -8.28
N ASN A 99 -5.54 -19.62 -9.22
CA ASN A 99 -5.58 -20.09 -10.60
C ASN A 99 -5.02 -21.50 -10.74
N GLN A 100 -3.93 -21.83 -10.02
CA GLN A 100 -3.37 -23.19 -10.00
C GLN A 100 -4.35 -24.21 -9.41
N THR A 101 -5.01 -23.91 -8.29
CA THR A 101 -6.01 -24.81 -7.68
C THR A 101 -7.20 -25.04 -8.62
N LYS A 102 -7.72 -23.99 -9.26
CA LYS A 102 -8.81 -24.13 -10.25
C LYS A 102 -8.41 -25.00 -11.44
N ASN A 103 -7.21 -24.81 -11.98
CA ASN A 103 -6.73 -25.64 -13.09
C ASN A 103 -6.64 -27.12 -12.67
N HIS A 104 -6.19 -27.40 -11.45
CA HIS A 104 -6.13 -28.77 -10.94
C HIS A 104 -7.53 -29.39 -10.74
N GLU A 105 -8.50 -28.65 -10.21
CA GLU A 105 -9.90 -29.12 -10.08
C GLU A 105 -10.56 -29.44 -11.43
N LEU A 106 -10.21 -28.69 -12.49
CA LEU A 106 -10.72 -28.96 -13.84
C LEU A 106 -10.13 -30.26 -14.43
N GLU A 107 -8.87 -30.57 -14.18
CA GLU A 107 -8.23 -31.81 -14.65
C GLU A 107 -8.85 -33.06 -14.00
N ILE A 108 -9.20 -32.99 -12.71
CA ILE A 108 -9.77 -34.13 -11.98
C ILE A 108 -11.19 -34.47 -12.49
N ASN A 109 -11.96 -33.46 -12.91
CA ASN A 109 -13.35 -33.63 -13.34
C ASN A 109 -13.52 -34.03 -14.81
N VAL A 110 -12.49 -33.87 -15.65
CA VAL A 110 -12.54 -34.29 -17.08
C VAL A 110 -12.12 -35.74 -17.27
N THR A 111 -11.47 -36.34 -16.26
CA THR A 111 -10.89 -37.69 -16.33
C THR A 111 -11.77 -38.76 -15.66
N SER A 112 -13.02 -38.43 -15.30
CA SER A 112 -13.99 -39.35 -14.64
C SER A 112 -15.20 -39.65 -15.52
#